data_AF-A0A9E5KF25-F1
#
_entry.id   AF-A0A9E5KF25-F1
#
_cell.length_a   1.000
_cell.length_b   1.000
_cell.length_c   1.000
_cell.angle_alpha   90.00
_cell.angle_beta   90.00
_cell.angle_gamma   90.00
#
_symmetry.space_group_name_H-M   'P 1'
#
loop_
_entity.id
_entity.type
_entity.pdbx_description
1 polymer ?
#
loop_
_entity_poly.entity_id
_entity_poly.type
_entity_poly.pdbx_seq_one_letter_code
_entity_poly.pdbx_strand_id
1 'polypeptide(L)'
;MYLKEMWFKWEFFPNAARAPKNSGAFLRDRLRLTTLCVVWIGVLVWSALVRGESPWLMVVCGFVIPQCVSNYLIGFITLQQHTHPKVPWYSGLDSPSPAFVQAQLNGTPHIVFPYLFRIVMRNVMEHTVHHADPAVPLYCLPEAQRSLEKSHGDEIVLERWTPFTFLKTTGTCKLYNYSTHQWIDYSGKPLTESLYGGR
;
A
#
# COMPACT_ATOMS: atom_id res chain seq x y z
N MET A 1 -4.49 -10.75 5.77
CA MET A 1 -4.48 -9.48 6.55
C MET A 1 -5.27 -8.40 5.82
N TYR A 2 -4.90 -8.00 4.60
CA TYR A 2 -5.57 -6.91 3.86
C TYR A 2 -7.08 -7.08 3.64
N LEU A 3 -7.55 -8.22 3.12
CA LEU A 3 -8.99 -8.44 2.84
C LEU A 3 -9.87 -8.27 4.09
N LYS A 4 -9.44 -8.82 5.23
CA LYS A 4 -10.15 -8.70 6.51
C LYS A 4 -9.97 -7.32 7.13
N GLU A 5 -8.72 -6.88 7.26
CA GLU A 5 -8.35 -5.71 8.04
C GLU A 5 -8.61 -4.41 7.31
N MET A 6 -8.41 -4.33 5.99
CA MET A 6 -8.68 -3.14 5.18
C MET A 6 -10.05 -3.24 4.51
N TRP A 7 -10.30 -4.29 3.75
CA TRP A 7 -11.47 -4.36 2.87
C TRP A 7 -12.79 -4.48 3.64
N PHE A 8 -12.92 -5.45 4.55
CA PHE A 8 -14.17 -5.55 5.31
C PHE A 8 -14.30 -4.48 6.39
N LYS A 9 -13.22 -4.23 7.13
CA LYS A 9 -13.24 -3.37 8.32
C LYS A 9 -13.27 -1.87 8.02
N TRP A 10 -12.59 -1.40 6.97
CA TRP A 10 -12.55 0.03 6.62
C TRP A 10 -13.36 0.33 5.37
N GLU A 11 -13.28 -0.52 4.35
CA GLU A 11 -13.88 -0.21 3.06
C GLU A 11 -15.37 -0.56 2.97
N PHE A 12 -15.84 -1.70 3.49
CA PHE A 12 -17.25 -2.09 3.38
C PHE A 12 -18.09 -1.82 4.63
N PHE A 13 -17.51 -2.04 5.82
CA PHE A 13 -18.24 -1.96 7.09
C PHE A 13 -17.50 -1.11 8.15
N PRO A 14 -17.22 0.18 7.88
CA PRO A 14 -16.66 1.07 8.89
C PRO A 14 -17.64 1.25 10.04
N ASN A 15 -17.12 1.37 11.27
CA ASN A 15 -17.90 1.75 12.44
C ASN A 15 -17.73 3.25 12.72
N ALA A 16 -18.41 3.79 13.75
CA ALA A 16 -18.33 5.21 14.10
C ALA A 16 -16.89 5.70 14.33
N ALA A 17 -16.01 4.88 14.90
CA ALA A 17 -14.60 5.23 15.13
C ALA A 17 -13.77 5.30 13.84
N ARG A 18 -14.30 4.81 12.71
CA ARG A 18 -13.64 4.73 11.40
C ARG A 18 -14.50 5.35 10.30
N ALA A 19 -15.45 6.20 10.69
CA ALA A 19 -16.38 6.79 9.77
C ALA A 19 -15.62 7.70 8.78
N PRO A 20 -15.94 7.62 7.47
CA PRO A 20 -15.36 8.50 6.48
C PRO A 20 -15.77 9.94 6.77
N LYS A 21 -14.87 10.90 6.50
CA LYS A 21 -15.12 12.34 6.68
C LYS A 21 -16.39 12.82 5.96
N ASN A 22 -16.71 12.19 4.82
CA ASN A 22 -17.93 12.45 4.06
C ASN A 22 -18.74 11.15 3.88
N SER A 23 -19.64 10.89 4.83
CA SER A 23 -20.48 9.68 4.86
C SER A 23 -21.41 9.56 3.65
N GLY A 24 -21.96 10.68 3.16
CA GLY A 24 -22.83 10.68 1.98
C GLY A 24 -22.08 10.34 0.69
N ALA A 25 -20.86 10.88 0.51
CA ALA A 25 -20.00 10.50 -0.61
C ALA A 25 -19.60 9.02 -0.55
N PHE A 26 -19.22 8.55 0.64
CA PHE A 26 -18.87 7.15 0.86
C PHE A 26 -20.03 6.20 0.55
N LEU A 27 -21.24 6.47 1.06
CA LEU A 27 -22.41 5.62 0.77
C LEU A 27 -22.69 5.53 -0.73
N ARG A 28 -22.65 6.66 -1.46
CA ARG A 28 -22.85 6.67 -2.90
C ARG A 28 -21.80 5.83 -3.64
N ASP A 29 -20.55 5.93 -3.21
CA ASP A 29 -19.46 5.13 -3.77
C ASP A 29 -19.67 3.63 -3.53
N ARG A 30 -20.04 3.24 -2.31
CA ARG A 30 -20.34 1.84 -1.97
C ARG A 30 -21.54 1.27 -2.69
N LEU A 31 -22.59 2.06 -2.87
CA LEU A 31 -23.74 1.65 -3.67
C LEU A 31 -23.33 1.39 -5.12
N ARG A 32 -22.58 2.30 -5.74
CA ARG A 32 -22.06 2.12 -7.11
C ARG A 32 -21.18 0.89 -7.24
N LEU A 33 -20.24 0.69 -6.31
CA LEU A 33 -19.36 -0.47 -6.29
C LEU A 33 -20.14 -1.77 -6.11
N THR A 34 -21.11 -1.80 -5.18
CA THR A 34 -21.95 -2.97 -4.93
C THR A 34 -22.80 -3.31 -6.15
N THR A 35 -23.41 -2.30 -6.79
CA THR A 35 -24.16 -2.48 -8.03
C THR A 35 -23.26 -3.05 -9.13
N LEU A 36 -22.06 -2.50 -9.32
CA LEU A 36 -21.10 -3.01 -10.31
C LEU A 36 -20.74 -4.48 -10.05
N CYS A 37 -20.46 -4.84 -8.80
CA CYS A 37 -20.14 -6.22 -8.41
C CYS A 37 -21.31 -7.18 -8.70
N VAL A 38 -22.53 -6.82 -8.32
CA VAL A 38 -23.73 -7.64 -8.56
C VAL A 38 -23.98 -7.81 -10.05
N VAL A 39 -23.89 -6.72 -10.83
CA VAL A 39 -24.05 -6.78 -12.29
C VAL A 39 -22.98 -7.65 -12.92
N TRP A 40 -21.71 -7.50 -12.54
CA TRP A 40 -20.61 -8.30 -13.08
C TRP A 40 -20.78 -9.79 -12.79
N ILE A 41 -21.10 -10.16 -11.54
CA ILE A 41 -21.38 -11.55 -11.17
C ILE A 41 -22.59 -12.08 -11.94
N GLY A 42 -23.65 -11.27 -12.07
CA GLY A 42 -24.83 -11.62 -12.86
C GLY A 42 -24.49 -11.90 -14.33
N VAL A 43 -23.63 -11.08 -14.95
CA VAL A 43 -23.15 -11.29 -16.32
C VAL A 43 -22.33 -12.58 -16.44
N LEU A 44 -21.45 -12.87 -15.48
CA LEU A 44 -20.68 -14.12 -15.45
C LEU A 44 -21.60 -15.34 -15.36
N VAL A 45 -22.57 -15.32 -14.45
CA VAL A 45 -23.55 -16.41 -14.30
C VAL A 45 -24.38 -16.58 -15.57
N TRP A 46 -24.92 -15.48 -16.11
CA TRP A 46 -25.71 -15.51 -17.34
C TRP A 46 -24.90 -16.07 -18.52
N SER A 47 -23.65 -15.61 -18.69
CA SER A 47 -22.75 -16.09 -19.75
C SER A 47 -22.48 -17.59 -19.63
N ALA A 48 -22.26 -18.10 -18.42
CA ALA A 48 -22.05 -19.52 -18.19
C ALA A 48 -23.30 -20.34 -18.58
N LEU A 49 -24.49 -19.89 -18.17
CA LEU A 49 -25.75 -20.56 -18.48
C LEU A 49 -26.03 -20.62 -19.98
N VAL A 50 -25.83 -19.51 -20.71
CA VAL A 50 -26.05 -19.47 -22.17
C VAL A 50 -25.08 -20.39 -22.92
N ARG A 51 -23.86 -20.57 -22.40
CA ARG A 51 -22.83 -21.42 -23.01
C ARG A 51 -22.88 -22.88 -22.54
N GLY A 52 -23.78 -23.23 -21.61
CA GLY A 52 -23.82 -24.56 -20.98
C GLY A 52 -22.60 -24.87 -20.11
N GLU A 53 -21.88 -23.84 -19.67
CA GLU A 53 -20.70 -23.95 -18.80
C GLU A 53 -21.12 -23.87 -17.32
N SER A 54 -20.23 -24.23 -16.39
CA SER A 54 -20.50 -24.16 -14.95
C SER A 54 -20.51 -22.71 -14.44
N PRO A 55 -21.64 -22.19 -13.91
CA PRO A 55 -21.67 -20.83 -13.36
C PRO A 55 -20.75 -20.66 -12.15
N TRP A 56 -20.60 -21.72 -11.35
CA TRP A 56 -19.68 -21.74 -10.22
C TRP A 56 -18.24 -21.50 -10.67
N LEU A 57 -17.74 -22.29 -11.64
CA LEU A 57 -16.38 -22.10 -12.16
C LEU A 57 -16.19 -20.73 -12.80
N MET A 58 -17.20 -20.23 -13.51
CA MET A 58 -17.16 -18.90 -14.12
C MET A 58 -17.02 -17.79 -13.08
N VAL A 59 -17.78 -17.84 -11.97
CA VAL A 59 -17.67 -16.87 -10.89
C VAL A 59 -16.35 -17.00 -10.12
N VAL A 60 -15.89 -18.22 -9.86
CA VAL A 60 -14.61 -18.45 -9.17
C VAL A 60 -13.45 -17.87 -9.98
N CYS A 61 -13.36 -18.19 -11.27
CA CYS A 61 -12.27 -17.75 -12.13
C CYS A 61 -12.41 -16.27 -12.56
N GLY A 62 -13.64 -15.79 -12.79
CA GLY A 62 -13.92 -14.44 -13.30
C GLY A 62 -14.08 -13.37 -12.22
N PHE A 63 -14.20 -13.75 -10.94
CA PHE A 63 -14.36 -12.81 -9.84
C PHE A 63 -13.54 -13.17 -8.60
N VAL A 64 -13.72 -14.37 -8.04
CA VAL A 64 -13.12 -14.72 -6.74
C VAL A 64 -11.59 -14.76 -6.79
N ILE A 65 -11.01 -15.49 -7.75
CA ILE A 65 -9.55 -15.59 -7.90
C ILE A 65 -8.94 -14.21 -8.23
N PRO A 66 -9.41 -13.46 -9.23
CA PRO A 66 -8.90 -12.11 -9.52
C PRO A 66 -8.97 -11.18 -8.30
N GLN A 67 -10.04 -11.26 -7.51
CA GLN A 67 -10.19 -10.46 -6.30
C GLN A 67 -9.15 -10.84 -5.25
N CYS A 68 -8.94 -12.14 -4.99
CA CYS A 68 -7.92 -12.61 -4.06
C CYS A 68 -6.51 -12.20 -4.50
N VAL A 69 -6.20 -12.35 -5.79
CA VAL A 69 -4.91 -11.92 -6.37
C VAL A 69 -4.71 -10.42 -6.20
N SER A 70 -5.73 -9.62 -6.53
CA SER A 70 -5.66 -8.16 -6.37
C SER A 70 -5.44 -7.74 -4.91
N ASN A 71 -6.11 -8.39 -3.95
CA ASN A 71 -5.93 -8.14 -2.51
C ASN A 71 -4.53 -8.53 -2.02
N TYR A 72 -3.94 -9.59 -2.56
CA TYR A 72 -2.58 -9.97 -2.23
C TYR A 72 -1.57 -8.98 -2.83
N LEU A 73 -1.75 -8.61 -4.11
CA LEU A 73 -0.88 -7.67 -4.81
C LEU A 73 -0.86 -6.29 -4.15
N ILE A 74 -2.02 -5.74 -3.77
CA ILE A 74 -2.06 -4.45 -3.08
C ILE A 74 -1.36 -4.53 -1.72
N GLY A 75 -1.56 -5.61 -0.96
CA GLY A 75 -0.86 -5.82 0.30
C GLY A 75 0.66 -5.92 0.13
N PHE A 76 1.13 -6.60 -0.91
CA PHE A 76 2.54 -6.66 -1.27
C PHE A 76 3.09 -5.28 -1.65
N ILE A 77 2.38 -4.51 -2.49
CA ILE A 77 2.77 -3.16 -2.90
C ILE A 77 2.86 -2.23 -1.68
N THR A 78 1.84 -2.21 -0.82
CA THR A 78 1.82 -1.38 0.40
C THR A 78 2.97 -1.73 1.34
N LEU A 79 3.33 -3.01 1.46
CA LEU A 79 4.49 -3.42 2.27
C LEU A 79 5.79 -2.83 1.72
N GLN A 80 6.01 -2.89 0.41
CA GLN A 80 7.20 -2.29 -0.24
C GLN A 80 7.23 -0.76 -0.08
N GLN A 81 6.06 -0.15 -0.18
CA GLN A 81 5.87 1.30 -0.13
C GLN A 81 6.06 1.94 1.25
N HIS A 82 6.07 1.14 2.32
CA HIS A 82 6.06 1.65 3.70
C HIS A 82 7.02 0.92 4.66
N THR A 83 7.75 -0.08 4.18
CA THR A 83 8.63 -0.89 5.05
C THR A 83 10.03 -0.93 4.48
N HIS A 84 10.98 -0.39 5.23
CA HIS A 84 12.40 -0.51 4.94
C HIS A 84 13.21 -0.33 6.25
N PRO A 85 14.38 -0.98 6.42
CA PRO A 85 15.20 -0.86 7.63
C PRO A 85 15.61 0.57 8.00
N LYS A 86 15.67 1.45 7.00
CA LYS A 86 16.04 2.87 7.14
C LYS A 86 14.85 3.84 7.18
N VAL A 87 13.62 3.33 7.14
CA VAL A 87 12.39 4.14 7.16
C VAL A 87 11.78 4.06 8.55
N PRO A 88 11.62 5.19 9.26
CA PRO A 88 11.00 5.21 10.58
C PRO A 88 9.49 5.05 10.47
N TRP A 89 8.91 4.37 11.45
CA TRP A 89 7.48 4.40 11.71
C TRP A 89 7.21 5.34 12.86
N TYR A 90 6.23 6.22 12.67
CA TYR A 90 5.88 7.23 13.66
C TYR A 90 4.64 6.84 14.43
N SER A 91 4.63 7.18 15.72
CA SER A 91 3.47 7.03 16.60
C SER A 91 2.96 8.40 17.07
N GLY A 92 1.72 8.45 17.55
CA GLY A 92 1.18 9.65 18.20
C GLY A 92 1.84 9.99 19.54
N LEU A 93 2.75 9.14 20.03
CA LEU A 93 3.51 9.34 21.26
C LEU A 93 4.91 9.92 21.00
N ASP A 94 5.31 10.06 19.74
CA ASP A 94 6.64 10.55 19.38
C ASP A 94 6.79 12.03 19.75
N SER A 95 7.88 12.35 20.45
CA SER A 95 8.17 13.71 20.93
C SER A 95 9.64 14.09 20.65
N PRO A 96 9.90 15.16 19.87
CA PRO A 96 8.90 15.99 19.19
C PRO A 96 8.22 15.20 18.07
N SER A 97 6.94 15.49 17.83
CA SER A 97 6.24 14.92 16.68
C SER A 97 6.92 15.39 15.38
N PRO A 98 7.12 14.50 14.39
CA PRO A 98 7.80 14.88 13.15
C PRO A 98 7.01 15.96 12.42
N ALA A 99 7.72 16.88 11.78
CA ALA A 99 7.08 17.85 10.89
C ALA A 99 6.34 17.09 9.78
N PHE A 100 5.15 17.57 9.38
CA PHE A 100 4.30 16.88 8.41
C PHE A 100 5.06 16.47 7.14
N VAL A 101 5.82 17.40 6.56
CA VAL A 101 6.62 17.17 5.34
C VAL A 101 7.67 16.08 5.56
N GLN A 102 8.38 16.11 6.70
CA GLN A 102 9.35 15.08 7.03
C GLN A 102 8.69 13.70 7.23
N ALA A 103 7.50 13.66 7.82
CA ALA A 103 6.76 12.41 7.97
C ALA A 103 6.32 11.83 6.61
N GLN A 104 5.89 12.68 5.67
CA GLN A 104 5.52 12.25 4.31
C GLN A 104 6.73 11.71 3.52
N LEU A 105 7.87 12.41 3.59
CA LEU A 105 9.09 12.03 2.84
C LEU A 105 9.83 10.85 3.47
N ASN A 106 10.10 10.89 4.77
CA ASN A 106 10.87 9.84 5.44
C ASN A 106 10.04 8.57 5.68
N GLY A 107 8.71 8.67 5.71
CA GLY A 107 7.80 7.55 5.98
C GLY A 107 7.60 6.58 4.81
N THR A 108 8.19 6.86 3.65
CA THR A 108 8.08 6.02 2.45
C THR A 108 9.41 5.89 1.72
N PRO A 109 9.96 4.67 1.56
CA PRO A 109 11.09 4.48 0.67
C PRO A 109 10.64 4.59 -0.80
N HIS A 110 11.51 5.10 -1.66
CA HIS A 110 11.33 4.95 -3.09
C HIS A 110 11.94 3.62 -3.56
N ILE A 111 11.06 2.63 -3.72
CA ILE A 111 11.43 1.30 -4.21
C ILE A 111 11.27 1.23 -5.73
N VAL A 112 12.40 1.22 -6.44
CA VAL A 112 12.43 1.22 -7.92
C VAL A 112 12.25 -0.18 -8.46
N PHE A 113 11.10 -0.46 -9.06
CA PHE A 113 10.81 -1.73 -9.73
C PHE A 113 11.38 -1.78 -11.16
N PRO A 114 11.63 -2.99 -11.70
CA PRO A 114 12.01 -3.14 -13.10
C PRO A 114 10.98 -2.52 -14.05
N TYR A 115 11.46 -2.00 -15.18
CA TYR A 115 10.65 -1.19 -16.12
C TYR A 115 9.30 -1.78 -16.48
N LEU A 116 9.25 -3.09 -16.79
CA LEU A 116 8.01 -3.77 -17.16
C LEU A 116 6.97 -3.73 -16.04
N PHE A 117 7.39 -3.97 -14.79
CA PHE A 117 6.50 -3.89 -13.64
C PHE A 117 6.00 -2.47 -13.42
N ARG A 118 6.86 -1.46 -13.63
CA ARG A 118 6.45 -0.05 -13.53
C ARG A 118 5.32 0.29 -14.50
N ILE A 119 5.36 -0.24 -15.73
CA ILE A 119 4.28 -0.05 -16.72
C ILE A 119 3.00 -0.75 -16.25
N VAL A 120 3.07 -2.03 -15.87
CA VAL A 120 1.89 -2.82 -15.47
C VAL A 120 1.23 -2.22 -14.23
N MET A 121 2.03 -1.76 -13.27
CA MET A 121 1.57 -1.10 -12.05
C MET A 121 1.26 0.39 -12.25
N ARG A 122 1.36 0.90 -13.49
CA ARG A 122 1.07 2.29 -13.87
C ARG A 122 1.74 3.33 -12.96
N ASN A 123 3.03 3.19 -12.71
CA ASN A 123 3.82 4.11 -11.87
C ASN A 123 3.37 4.24 -10.40
N VAL A 124 2.50 3.37 -9.88
CA VAL A 124 2.07 3.44 -8.46
C VAL A 124 3.23 3.28 -7.45
N MET A 125 4.37 2.76 -7.90
CA MET A 125 5.59 2.63 -7.08
C MET A 125 6.35 3.94 -6.88
N GLU A 126 6.01 4.99 -7.63
CA GLU A 126 6.46 6.38 -7.39
C GLU A 126 5.68 6.97 -6.21
N HIS A 127 5.76 6.27 -5.07
CA HIS A 127 4.85 6.45 -3.94
C HIS A 127 5.27 7.58 -3.02
N THR A 128 6.56 7.83 -2.90
CA THR A 128 7.08 8.93 -2.08
C THR A 128 6.54 10.27 -2.56
N VAL A 129 6.53 10.52 -3.88
CA VAL A 129 5.89 11.74 -4.42
C VAL A 129 4.38 11.74 -4.28
N HIS A 130 3.72 10.58 -4.32
CA HIS A 130 2.28 10.50 -4.03
C HIS A 130 1.94 10.90 -2.59
N HIS A 131 2.79 10.56 -1.61
CA HIS A 131 2.64 11.04 -0.23
C HIS A 131 2.92 12.53 -0.12
N ALA A 132 3.96 13.02 -0.80
CA ALA A 132 4.31 14.43 -0.80
C ALA A 132 3.21 15.30 -1.43
N ASP A 133 2.64 14.86 -2.55
CA ASP A 133 1.55 15.54 -3.26
C ASP A 133 0.58 14.53 -3.91
N PRO A 134 -0.53 14.18 -3.23
CA PRO A 134 -1.54 13.28 -3.76
C PRO A 134 -2.30 13.82 -4.97
N ALA A 135 -2.19 15.12 -5.29
CA ALA A 135 -2.88 15.72 -6.42
C ALA A 135 -2.14 15.50 -7.76
N VAL A 136 -0.88 15.06 -7.73
CA VAL A 136 -0.11 14.74 -8.93
C VAL A 136 -0.77 13.59 -9.70
N PRO A 137 -1.11 13.78 -10.99
CA PRO A 137 -1.67 12.70 -11.79
C PRO A 137 -0.71 11.53 -11.98
N LEU A 138 -1.25 10.32 -12.05
CA LEU A 138 -0.50 9.06 -12.16
C LEU A 138 0.57 9.04 -13.29
N TYR A 139 0.27 9.68 -14.43
CA TYR A 139 1.18 9.76 -15.57
C TYR A 139 2.33 10.77 -15.39
N CYS A 140 2.16 11.74 -14.49
CA CYS A 140 3.18 12.73 -14.12
C CYS A 140 4.08 12.26 -12.97
N LEU A 141 3.71 11.18 -12.25
CA LEU A 141 4.48 10.72 -11.10
C LEU A 141 5.97 10.49 -11.38
N PRO A 142 6.41 9.89 -12.51
CA PRO A 142 7.84 9.70 -12.76
C PRO A 142 8.62 11.01 -12.94
N GLU A 143 7.97 12.06 -13.43
CA GLU A 143 8.59 13.39 -13.54
C GLU A 143 8.61 14.08 -12.18
N ALA A 144 7.50 14.03 -11.46
CA ALA A 144 7.39 14.61 -10.13
C ALA A 144 8.34 13.94 -9.12
N GLN A 145 8.47 12.62 -9.13
CA GLN A 145 9.42 11.88 -8.28
C GLN A 145 10.86 12.30 -8.56
N ARG A 146 11.26 12.43 -9.83
CA ARG A 146 12.60 12.92 -10.19
C ARG A 146 12.86 14.35 -9.70
N SER A 147 11.85 15.21 -9.77
CA SER A 147 11.94 16.58 -9.23
C SER A 147 12.09 16.58 -7.71
N LEU A 148 11.36 15.70 -7.02
CA LEU A 148 11.42 15.53 -5.59
C LEU A 148 12.80 15.02 -5.13
N GLU A 149 13.34 13.99 -5.79
CA GLU A 149 14.67 13.45 -5.52
C GLU A 149 15.79 14.46 -5.76
N LYS A 150 15.65 15.33 -6.76
CA LYS A 150 16.61 16.41 -6.99
C LYS A 150 16.66 17.40 -5.83
N SER A 151 15.54 17.59 -5.12
CA SER A 151 15.40 18.59 -4.07
C SER A 151 15.61 18.01 -2.67
N HIS A 152 15.27 16.74 -2.46
CA HIS A 152 15.25 16.06 -1.15
C HIS A 152 15.90 14.67 -1.19
N GLY A 153 16.78 14.39 -2.16
CA GLY A 153 17.36 13.06 -2.37
C GLY A 153 18.05 12.46 -1.14
N ASP A 154 18.70 13.29 -0.33
CA ASP A 154 19.38 12.85 0.90
C ASP A 154 18.40 12.41 2.01
N GLU A 155 17.14 12.79 1.91
CA GLU A 155 16.07 12.40 2.84
C GLU A 155 15.30 11.15 2.37
N ILE A 156 15.41 10.81 1.08
CA ILE A 156 14.65 9.72 0.47
C ILE A 156 15.48 8.44 0.43
N VAL A 157 14.96 7.40 1.06
CA VAL A 157 15.54 6.07 0.95
C VAL A 157 15.22 5.49 -0.43
N LEU A 158 16.23 5.44 -1.30
CA LEU A 158 16.12 4.85 -2.63
C LEU A 158 16.73 3.44 -2.67
N GLU A 159 15.95 2.44 -3.08
CA GLU A 159 16.42 1.06 -3.26
C GLU A 159 15.83 0.44 -4.52
N ARG A 160 16.62 -0.36 -5.25
CA ARG A 160 16.10 -1.15 -6.38
C ARG A 160 15.45 -2.43 -5.87
N TRP A 161 14.26 -2.73 -6.37
CA TRP A 161 13.56 -3.94 -6.00
C TRP A 161 14.19 -5.18 -6.61
N THR A 162 14.41 -6.19 -5.77
CA THR A 162 14.72 -7.56 -6.15
C THR A 162 14.04 -8.52 -5.16
N PRO A 163 13.83 -9.80 -5.50
CA PRO A 163 13.37 -10.78 -4.53
C PRO A 163 14.28 -10.88 -3.30
N PHE A 164 15.60 -10.70 -3.48
CA PHE A 164 16.55 -10.73 -2.38
C PHE A 164 16.39 -9.53 -1.43
N THR A 165 16.30 -8.30 -1.96
CA THR A 165 16.08 -7.10 -1.14
C THR A 165 14.75 -7.16 -0.42
N PHE A 166 13.69 -7.67 -1.08
CA PHE A 166 12.41 -7.94 -0.44
C PHE A 166 12.55 -8.91 0.74
N LEU A 167 13.15 -10.08 0.53
CA LEU A 167 13.32 -11.09 1.58
C LEU A 167 14.17 -10.55 2.74
N LYS A 168 15.25 -9.83 2.44
CA LYS A 168 16.09 -9.15 3.42
C LYS A 168 15.27 -8.15 4.24
N THR A 169 14.52 -7.26 3.59
CA THR A 169 13.65 -6.28 4.26
C THR A 169 12.64 -6.96 5.16
N THR A 170 11.93 -8.00 4.70
CA THR A 170 10.99 -8.75 5.55
C THR A 170 11.67 -9.54 6.67
N GLY A 171 12.92 -9.93 6.49
CA GLY A 171 13.72 -10.60 7.51
C GLY A 171 14.22 -9.65 8.60
N THR A 172 14.44 -8.36 8.28
CA THR A 172 14.86 -7.33 9.24
C THR A 172 13.65 -6.66 9.89
N CYS A 173 12.65 -6.29 9.10
CA CYS A 173 11.51 -5.49 9.52
C CYS A 173 10.39 -6.35 10.13
N LYS A 174 10.69 -7.04 11.25
CA LYS A 174 9.76 -7.97 11.90
C LYS A 174 8.79 -7.25 12.85
N LEU A 175 9.33 -6.50 13.80
CA LEU A 175 8.61 -5.66 14.76
C LEU A 175 9.31 -4.31 14.86
N TYR A 176 8.54 -3.25 15.15
CA TYR A 176 9.08 -1.90 15.29
C TYR A 176 8.99 -1.43 16.75
N ASN A 177 10.11 -1.02 17.33
CA ASN A 177 10.16 -0.39 18.64
C ASN A 177 10.09 1.12 18.48
N TYR A 178 8.93 1.72 18.79
CA TYR A 178 8.74 3.18 18.73
C TYR A 178 9.56 3.96 19.76
N SER A 179 9.94 3.35 20.89
CA SER A 179 10.73 4.06 21.92
C SER A 179 12.19 4.28 21.51
N THR A 180 12.76 3.33 20.77
CA THR A 180 14.15 3.41 20.30
C THR A 180 14.25 3.62 18.79
N HIS A 181 13.12 3.71 18.08
CA HIS A 181 13.02 3.80 16.62
C HIS A 181 13.89 2.77 15.89
N GLN A 182 13.77 1.51 16.30
CA GLN A 182 14.53 0.38 15.76
C GLN A 182 13.60 -0.74 15.28
N TRP A 183 14.04 -1.46 14.26
CA TRP A 183 13.51 -2.77 13.95
C TRP A 183 14.10 -3.79 14.92
N ILE A 184 13.25 -4.64 15.49
CA ILE A 184 13.62 -5.68 16.46
C ILE A 184 13.09 -7.04 16.01
N ASP A 185 13.71 -8.12 16.49
CA ASP A 185 13.17 -9.46 16.31
C ASP A 185 12.00 -9.78 17.27
N TYR A 186 11.41 -10.97 17.15
CA TYR A 186 10.30 -11.40 17.99
C TYR A 186 10.66 -11.58 19.48
N SER A 187 11.95 -11.62 19.83
CA SER A 187 12.44 -11.63 21.21
C SER A 187 12.74 -10.23 21.76
N GLY A 188 12.61 -9.20 20.92
CA GLY A 188 12.90 -7.80 21.27
C GLY A 188 14.34 -7.35 21.02
N LYS A 189 15.18 -8.19 20.39
CA LYS A 189 16.58 -7.83 20.11
C LYS A 189 16.67 -6.89 18.89
N PRO A 190 17.44 -5.79 18.95
CA PRO A 190 17.64 -4.89 17.81
C PRO A 190 18.24 -5.59 16.58
N LEU A 191 17.65 -5.29 15.42
CA LEU A 191 18.10 -5.70 14.08
C LEU A 191 18.62 -4.52 13.25
N THR A 192 18.36 -3.28 13.69
CA THR A 192 18.88 -2.05 13.09
C THR A 192 19.39 -1.10 14.16
N GLU A 193 20.21 -0.13 13.75
CA GLU A 193 20.53 1.04 14.56
C GLU A 193 19.29 1.93 14.76
N SER A 194 19.35 2.80 15.77
CA SER A 194 18.30 3.79 16.03
C SER A 194 18.19 4.76 14.86
N LEU A 195 16.98 4.93 14.34
CA LEU A 195 16.71 5.91 13.28
C LEU A 195 16.58 7.34 13.82
N TYR A 196 16.51 7.52 15.14
CA TYR A 196 16.61 8.80 15.83
C TYR A 196 18.02 8.97 16.42
N GLY A 197 18.71 10.07 16.07
CA GLY A 197 20.02 10.44 16.63
C GLY A 197 21.25 10.15 15.76
N GLY A 198 21.07 9.83 14.47
CA GLY A 198 22.15 9.55 13.52
C GLY A 198 22.24 10.48 12.29
N ARG A 199 21.69 11.70 12.38
CA ARG A 199 21.95 12.78 11.42
C ARG A 199 22.49 14.00 12.16
#